data_AF-A0A4V1LZ58-F1
#
_entry.id   AF-A0A4V1LZ58-F1
#
_cell.length_a   1.000
_cell.length_b   1.000
_cell.length_c   1.000
_cell.angle_alpha   90.00
_cell.angle_beta   90.00
_cell.angle_gamma   90.00
#
_symmetry.space_group_name_H-M   'P 1'
#
loop_
_entity.id
_entity.type
_entity.pdbx_description
1 polymer ?
#
loop_
_entity_poly.entity_id
_entity_poly.type
_entity_poly.pdbx_seq_one_letter_code
_entity_poly.pdbx_strand_id
1 'polypeptide(L)'
;MNIDFKKGNGLVPVITQEYGTNEVLMLGYMNQEALDLTIETKIVHYFSRSKNRIWKKGESSGHIQKLIDLRVDCDDDTILVIVEQVGNTACHTGAKSCFFKSYLKDDKKTVEKNITQSQIANLPTRYGSFDIKAYKDGCQEHLAIMSKNFKDIETPLVRIHSECLTGDTIGSLKCDCNNQLGLALELISKEGGLVIYHRQEGRNIGLVNKINAYNLQDQGFNTIDANLKLGFKADERDYGAVGFILKDLNLKKIKLITNNPKKIDFVKSCGLEIDSRVPALTKTNKYNENYLQTKKEHLGHML
;
A
#
# COMPACT_ATOMS: atom_id res chain seq x y z
N MET A 1 10.18 -7.26 32.07
CA MET A 1 8.96 -7.93 31.58
C MET A 1 9.09 -9.39 31.99
N ASN A 2 8.16 -9.93 32.77
CA ASN A 2 8.25 -11.30 33.27
C ASN A 2 7.30 -12.17 32.45
N ILE A 3 7.81 -12.84 31.43
CA ILE A 3 7.01 -13.74 30.59
C ILE A 3 6.97 -15.12 31.26
N ASP A 4 5.77 -15.69 31.38
CA ASP A 4 5.55 -16.99 32.00
C ASP A 4 5.77 -18.14 31.01
N PHE A 5 7.04 -18.50 30.82
CA PHE A 5 7.40 -19.68 30.05
C PHE A 5 6.96 -21.00 30.70
N LYS A 6 6.56 -21.03 31.98
CA LYS A 6 6.20 -22.28 32.66
C LYS A 6 4.86 -22.82 32.17
N LYS A 7 3.87 -21.95 31.93
CA LYS A 7 2.54 -22.34 31.41
C LYS A 7 2.61 -23.10 30.08
N GLY A 8 3.58 -22.78 29.22
CA GLY A 8 3.73 -23.42 27.91
C GLY A 8 4.90 -24.41 27.82
N ASN A 9 5.31 -25.04 28.92
CA ASN A 9 6.41 -26.02 28.96
C ASN A 9 7.74 -25.49 28.39
N GLY A 10 8.10 -24.26 28.76
CA GLY A 10 9.32 -23.59 28.30
C GLY A 10 9.17 -22.84 26.97
N LEU A 11 7.97 -22.83 26.38
CA LEU A 11 7.66 -22.11 25.14
C LEU A 11 6.46 -21.21 25.33
N VAL A 12 6.47 -20.04 24.68
CA VAL A 12 5.30 -19.16 24.59
C VAL A 12 4.92 -18.95 23.13
N PRO A 13 3.62 -18.91 22.79
CA PRO A 13 3.17 -18.46 21.49
C PRO A 13 3.60 -17.02 21.23
N VAL A 14 3.94 -16.75 19.98
CA VAL A 14 4.35 -15.44 19.53
C VAL A 14 3.55 -15.05 18.31
N ILE A 15 2.79 -13.97 18.42
CA ILE A 15 2.09 -13.34 17.30
C ILE A 15 3.00 -12.27 16.73
N THR A 16 3.24 -12.32 15.43
CA THR A 16 4.08 -11.33 14.74
C THR A 16 3.19 -10.42 13.92
N GLN A 17 3.32 -9.11 14.12
CA GLN A 17 2.50 -8.10 13.46
C GLN A 17 3.37 -7.08 12.72
N GLU A 18 2.98 -6.75 11.50
CA GLU A 18 3.63 -5.70 10.71
C GLU A 18 3.38 -4.32 11.31
N TYR A 19 4.47 -3.56 11.48
CA TYR A 19 4.42 -2.19 11.92
C TYR A 19 3.70 -1.30 10.89
N GLY A 20 2.77 -0.48 11.37
CA GLY A 20 2.05 0.50 10.55
C GLY A 20 0.80 -0.03 9.84
N THR A 21 0.74 -1.31 9.46
CA THR A 21 -0.50 -1.91 8.89
C THR A 21 -1.31 -2.70 9.90
N ASN A 22 -0.71 -3.10 11.03
CA ASN A 22 -1.27 -4.02 12.02
C ASN A 22 -1.64 -5.40 11.45
N GLU A 23 -1.14 -5.75 10.27
CA GLU A 23 -1.37 -7.07 9.65
C GLU A 23 -0.64 -8.16 10.45
N VAL A 24 -1.36 -9.22 10.83
CA VAL A 24 -0.75 -10.38 11.48
C VAL A 24 -0.02 -11.20 10.43
N LEU A 25 1.30 -11.33 10.59
CA LEU A 25 2.19 -11.99 9.65
C LEU A 25 2.31 -13.48 9.92
N MET A 26 2.50 -13.89 11.17
CA MET A 26 2.66 -15.29 11.53
C MET A 26 2.43 -15.54 13.01
N LEU A 27 2.25 -16.82 13.34
CA LEU A 27 2.38 -17.34 14.70
C LEU A 27 3.62 -18.23 14.76
N GLY A 28 4.49 -17.94 15.71
CA GLY A 28 5.66 -18.73 16.06
C GLY A 28 5.64 -19.10 17.55
N TYR A 29 6.75 -19.67 18.01
CA TYR A 29 7.00 -19.91 19.43
C TYR A 29 8.37 -19.37 19.78
N MET A 30 8.57 -18.96 21.02
CA MET A 30 9.88 -18.62 21.59
C MET A 30 10.08 -19.39 22.89
N ASN A 31 11.30 -19.82 23.16
CA ASN A 31 11.78 -20.07 24.52
C ASN A 31 12.50 -18.82 25.04
N GLN A 32 12.95 -18.83 26.30
CA GLN A 32 13.68 -17.70 26.90
C GLN A 32 14.88 -17.27 26.04
N GLU A 33 15.68 -18.22 25.57
CA GLU A 33 16.87 -17.92 24.76
C GLU A 33 16.54 -17.26 23.41
N ALA A 34 15.47 -17.69 22.72
CA ALA A 34 15.03 -17.05 21.49
C ALA A 34 14.52 -15.61 21.71
N LEU A 35 13.86 -15.37 22.85
CA LEU A 35 13.46 -14.02 23.25
C LEU A 35 14.69 -13.13 23.50
N ASP A 36 15.67 -13.63 24.26
CA ASP A 36 16.89 -12.90 24.60
C ASP A 36 17.67 -12.52 23.33
N LEU A 37 17.86 -13.47 22.40
CA LEU A 37 18.47 -13.22 21.10
C LEU A 37 17.68 -12.21 20.25
N THR A 38 16.35 -12.22 20.33
CA THR A 38 15.52 -11.24 19.62
C THR A 38 15.75 -9.82 20.15
N ILE A 39 15.83 -9.67 21.48
CA ILE A 39 16.07 -8.39 22.15
C ILE A 39 17.47 -7.87 21.84
N GLU A 40 18.47 -8.75 21.89
CA GLU A 40 19.89 -8.43 21.66
C GLU A 40 20.14 -8.03 20.21
N THR A 41 19.74 -8.86 19.26
CA THR A 41 20.08 -8.70 17.84
C THR A 41 19.16 -7.72 17.10
N LYS A 42 18.02 -7.37 17.70
CA LYS A 42 16.90 -6.65 17.03
C LYS A 42 16.37 -7.36 15.78
N ILE A 43 16.61 -8.67 15.65
CA ILE A 43 16.06 -9.53 14.61
C ILE A 43 15.29 -10.65 15.29
N VAL A 44 14.10 -10.96 14.81
CA VAL A 44 13.26 -11.97 15.46
C VAL A 44 13.83 -13.39 15.30
N HIS A 45 14.00 -14.06 16.44
CA HIS A 45 14.39 -15.46 16.57
C HIS A 45 13.23 -16.26 17.12
N TYR A 46 12.88 -17.37 16.48
CA TYR A 46 11.85 -18.28 16.94
C TYR A 46 12.45 -19.60 17.40
N PHE A 47 11.75 -20.31 18.26
CA PHE A 47 12.01 -21.71 18.54
C PHE A 47 11.20 -22.61 17.59
N SER A 48 11.90 -23.38 16.76
CA SER A 48 11.28 -24.36 15.87
C SER A 48 10.95 -25.63 16.64
N ARG A 49 9.66 -25.86 16.94
CA ARG A 49 9.20 -27.07 17.63
C ARG A 49 9.48 -28.36 16.87
N SER A 50 9.46 -28.34 15.54
CA SER A 50 9.72 -29.52 14.71
C SER A 50 11.21 -29.84 14.56
N LYS A 51 12.07 -28.81 14.50
CA LYS A 51 13.53 -28.97 14.39
C LYS A 51 14.24 -28.94 15.74
N ASN A 52 13.51 -28.70 16.83
CA ASN A 52 13.99 -28.56 18.19
C ASN A 52 15.22 -27.64 18.32
N ARG A 53 15.18 -26.46 17.70
CA ARG A 53 16.27 -25.49 17.68
C ARG A 53 15.76 -24.06 17.54
N ILE A 54 16.59 -23.10 17.95
CA ILE A 54 16.38 -21.68 17.63
C ILE A 54 16.62 -21.45 16.14
N TRP A 55 15.82 -20.54 15.57
CA TRP A 55 15.82 -20.20 14.16
C TRP A 55 15.72 -18.68 14.02
N LYS A 56 16.72 -18.08 13.36
CA LYS A 56 16.69 -16.67 12.99
C LYS A 56 15.80 -16.50 11.78
N LYS A 57 14.75 -15.67 11.89
CA LYS A 57 13.84 -15.45 10.75
C LYS A 57 14.61 -14.88 9.57
N GLY A 58 14.47 -15.53 8.41
CA GLY A 58 15.10 -15.10 7.17
C GLY A 58 16.57 -15.51 7.02
N GLU A 59 17.11 -16.38 7.89
CA GLU A 59 18.52 -16.83 7.79
C GLU A 59 18.90 -17.38 6.40
N SER A 60 17.98 -18.09 5.74
CA SER A 60 18.23 -18.68 4.41
C SER A 60 17.69 -17.84 3.25
N SER A 61 16.61 -17.08 3.48
CA SER A 61 15.90 -16.36 2.42
C SER A 61 16.22 -14.86 2.35
N GLY A 62 16.85 -14.29 3.36
CA GLY A 62 17.03 -12.84 3.51
C GLY A 62 15.78 -12.08 3.95
N HIS A 63 14.62 -12.75 4.05
CA HIS A 63 13.36 -12.13 4.51
C HIS A 63 13.29 -12.07 6.04
N ILE A 64 14.07 -11.16 6.62
CA ILE A 64 14.21 -10.99 8.07
C ILE A 64 13.08 -10.14 8.66
N GLN A 65 12.86 -10.27 9.97
CA GLN A 65 11.93 -9.45 10.74
C GLN A 65 12.71 -8.61 11.72
N LYS A 66 12.74 -7.29 11.53
CA LYS A 66 13.42 -6.35 12.43
C LYS A 66 12.48 -5.99 13.56
N LEU A 67 12.96 -6.08 14.79
CA LEU A 67 12.17 -5.79 15.98
C LEU A 67 11.90 -4.29 16.12
N ILE A 68 10.63 -3.92 16.31
CA ILE A 68 10.20 -2.57 16.67
C ILE A 68 9.76 -2.51 18.13
N ASP A 69 8.89 -3.43 18.56
CA ASP A 69 8.32 -3.47 19.91
C ASP A 69 7.97 -4.90 20.34
N LEU A 70 7.93 -5.13 21.65
CA LEU A 70 7.47 -6.36 22.28
C LEU A 70 6.37 -6.03 23.27
N ARG A 71 5.23 -6.68 23.13
CA ARG A 71 4.13 -6.60 24.07
C ARG A 71 3.78 -7.99 24.56
N VAL A 72 3.19 -8.02 25.74
CA VAL A 72 2.76 -9.25 26.38
C VAL A 72 1.29 -9.07 26.73
N ASP A 73 0.53 -10.15 26.70
CA ASP A 73 -0.89 -10.15 27.07
C ASP A 73 -1.10 -10.04 28.59
N CYS A 74 -2.35 -10.14 29.03
CA CYS A 74 -2.72 -9.80 30.41
C CYS A 74 -2.32 -10.84 31.45
N ASP A 75 -1.99 -12.07 31.04
CA ASP A 75 -1.57 -13.16 31.92
C ASP A 75 -0.16 -13.70 31.60
N ASP A 76 0.60 -12.87 30.90
CA ASP A 76 2.04 -12.98 30.64
C ASP A 76 2.49 -14.23 29.86
N ASP A 77 1.61 -14.88 29.10
CA ASP A 77 1.91 -16.16 28.43
C ASP A 77 1.98 -16.07 26.89
N THR A 78 1.65 -14.93 26.30
CA THR A 78 1.73 -14.70 24.85
C THR A 78 2.48 -13.42 24.53
N ILE A 79 3.37 -13.47 23.54
CA ILE A 79 4.12 -12.31 23.06
C ILE A 79 3.52 -11.79 21.75
N LEU A 80 3.25 -10.49 21.69
CA LEU A 80 3.06 -9.76 20.44
C LEU A 80 4.36 -9.07 20.05
N VAL A 81 4.96 -9.51 18.94
CA VAL A 81 6.15 -8.90 18.36
C VAL A 81 5.72 -7.98 17.22
N ILE A 82 5.98 -6.70 17.36
CA ILE A 82 5.78 -5.71 16.30
C ILE A 82 7.08 -5.59 15.53
N VAL A 83 7.01 -5.79 14.21
CA VAL A 83 8.19 -5.88 13.35
C VAL A 83 8.07 -4.99 12.12
N GLU A 84 9.22 -4.56 11.61
CA GLU A 84 9.36 -4.17 10.21
C GLU A 84 9.79 -5.42 9.42
N GLN A 85 8.92 -5.93 8.53
CA GLN A 85 9.27 -7.07 7.68
C GLN A 85 10.18 -6.61 6.53
N VAL A 86 11.39 -7.16 6.47
CA VAL A 86 12.29 -6.96 5.33
C VAL A 86 11.97 -8.01 4.27
N GLY A 87 11.75 -7.55 3.03
CA GLY A 87 11.12 -8.35 1.98
C GLY A 87 9.60 -8.43 2.15
N ASN A 88 8.90 -9.12 1.24
CA ASN A 88 7.43 -9.12 1.22
C ASN A 88 6.84 -10.50 1.55
N THR A 89 7.60 -11.35 2.24
CA THR A 89 7.16 -12.71 2.59
C THR A 89 7.54 -13.04 4.03
N ALA A 90 6.53 -13.23 4.89
CA ALA A 90 6.75 -13.85 6.20
C ALA A 90 6.68 -15.38 6.10
N CYS A 91 5.86 -15.91 5.18
CA CYS A 91 5.62 -17.33 5.03
C CYS A 91 6.64 -18.00 4.10
N HIS A 92 6.99 -19.26 4.40
CA HIS A 92 7.86 -20.08 3.56
C HIS A 92 7.25 -20.40 2.17
N THR A 93 5.94 -20.22 2.00
CA THR A 93 5.24 -20.37 0.72
C THR A 93 5.43 -19.17 -0.21
N GLY A 94 6.07 -18.10 0.26
CA GLY A 94 6.16 -16.82 -0.45
C GLY A 94 4.96 -15.90 -0.20
N ALA A 95 4.01 -16.28 0.65
CA ALA A 95 2.93 -15.38 1.07
C ALA A 95 3.42 -14.33 2.08
N LYS A 96 2.81 -13.14 2.05
CA LYS A 96 3.09 -12.06 3.00
C LYS A 96 2.79 -12.47 4.44
N SER A 97 1.66 -13.14 4.67
CA SER A 97 1.23 -13.70 5.95
C SER A 97 1.06 -15.21 5.88
N CYS A 98 1.25 -15.92 6.99
CA CYS A 98 0.89 -17.34 7.15
C CYS A 98 -0.63 -17.57 7.15
N PHE A 99 -1.43 -16.53 7.39
CA PHE A 99 -2.89 -16.60 7.50
C PHE A 99 -3.60 -16.30 6.17
N PHE A 100 -3.02 -16.77 5.06
CA PHE A 100 -3.52 -16.49 3.70
C PHE A 100 -4.63 -17.43 3.21
N LYS A 101 -4.94 -18.50 3.96
CA LYS A 101 -5.98 -19.48 3.60
C LYS A 101 -7.19 -19.32 4.51
N SER A 102 -8.39 -19.24 3.92
CA SER A 102 -9.65 -19.31 4.67
C SER A 102 -9.97 -20.76 5.06
N TYR A 103 -10.48 -20.96 6.28
CA TYR A 103 -11.04 -22.25 6.71
C TYR A 103 -12.49 -22.44 6.23
N LEU A 104 -13.22 -21.35 5.98
CA LEU A 104 -14.59 -21.38 5.48
C LEU A 104 -14.53 -21.63 3.97
N LYS A 105 -14.82 -22.87 3.55
CA LYS A 105 -14.66 -23.36 2.16
C LYS A 105 -15.77 -22.94 1.19
N ASP A 106 -16.95 -22.57 1.69
CA ASP A 106 -18.16 -22.36 0.86
C ASP A 106 -18.66 -20.90 0.80
N ASP A 107 -18.03 -19.99 1.54
CA ASP A 107 -18.25 -18.58 1.31
C ASP A 107 -17.25 -18.09 0.27
N LYS A 108 -17.71 -17.97 -0.98
CA LYS A 108 -17.12 -17.03 -1.96
C LYS A 108 -17.17 -15.56 -1.50
N LYS A 109 -17.45 -15.30 -0.23
CA LYS A 109 -16.79 -14.18 0.43
C LYS A 109 -15.31 -14.55 0.56
N THR A 110 -14.54 -14.31 -0.52
CA THR A 110 -13.29 -13.53 -0.35
C THR A 110 -13.56 -12.63 0.83
N VAL A 111 -12.75 -12.62 1.91
CA VAL A 111 -12.96 -11.67 3.01
C VAL A 111 -12.99 -10.30 2.33
N GLU A 112 -14.20 -9.83 2.00
CA GLU A 112 -14.38 -8.66 1.18
C GLU A 112 -13.83 -7.61 2.11
N LYS A 113 -12.85 -6.84 1.63
CA LYS A 113 -12.27 -5.77 2.42
C LYS A 113 -13.44 -5.04 3.07
N ASN A 114 -13.42 -4.97 4.40
CA ASN A 114 -14.52 -4.39 5.16
C ASN A 114 -14.45 -2.87 4.99
N ILE A 115 -14.82 -2.41 3.80
CA ILE A 115 -14.71 -1.04 3.38
C ILE A 115 -15.96 -0.32 3.87
N THR A 116 -15.77 0.56 4.85
CA THR A 116 -16.83 1.44 5.32
C THR A 116 -16.96 2.63 4.37
N GLN A 117 -18.18 3.07 4.08
CA GLN A 117 -18.46 4.11 3.09
C GLN A 117 -19.17 5.30 3.73
N SER A 118 -18.84 6.51 3.28
CA SER A 118 -19.63 7.70 3.64
C SER A 118 -20.88 7.82 2.76
N GLN A 119 -21.77 8.73 3.17
CA GLN A 119 -22.75 9.31 2.26
C GLN A 119 -22.06 10.23 1.22
N ILE A 120 -22.76 10.53 0.13
CA ILE A 120 -22.27 11.47 -0.88
C ILE A 120 -22.45 12.91 -0.36
N ALA A 121 -21.44 13.75 -0.57
CA ALA A 121 -21.47 15.18 -0.24
C ALA A 121 -21.08 16.04 -1.44
N ASN A 122 -21.55 17.29 -1.48
CA ASN A 122 -21.11 18.25 -2.48
C ASN A 122 -19.74 18.86 -2.11
N LEU A 123 -18.86 19.01 -3.09
CA LEU A 123 -17.59 19.69 -2.95
C LEU A 123 -17.41 20.75 -4.05
N PRO A 124 -17.63 22.04 -3.76
CA PRO A 124 -17.25 23.13 -4.66
C PRO A 124 -15.74 23.32 -4.64
N THR A 125 -15.12 23.48 -5.82
CA THR A 125 -13.68 23.68 -5.97
C THR A 125 -13.37 24.72 -7.05
N ARG A 126 -12.11 25.13 -7.16
CA ARG A 126 -11.62 25.96 -8.28
C ARG A 126 -11.74 25.30 -9.66
N TYR A 127 -11.89 23.98 -9.71
CA TYR A 127 -12.00 23.22 -10.95
C TYR A 127 -13.44 23.01 -11.38
N GLY A 128 -14.40 23.26 -10.49
CA GLY A 128 -15.81 22.93 -10.68
C GLY A 128 -16.47 22.40 -9.40
N SER A 129 -17.75 22.08 -9.48
CA SER A 129 -18.51 21.47 -8.39
C SER A 129 -18.57 19.95 -8.59
N PHE A 130 -18.30 19.21 -7.54
CA PHE A 130 -18.24 17.74 -7.56
C PHE A 130 -19.17 17.12 -6.52
N ASP A 131 -19.43 15.83 -6.69
CA ASP A 131 -19.92 14.94 -5.65
C ASP A 131 -18.75 14.10 -5.14
N ILE A 132 -18.64 13.94 -3.82
CA ILE A 132 -17.57 13.17 -3.20
C ILE A 132 -18.13 12.06 -2.31
N LYS A 133 -17.43 10.92 -2.29
CA LYS A 133 -17.73 9.78 -1.42
C LYS A 133 -16.43 9.20 -0.86
N ALA A 134 -16.36 9.03 0.45
CA ALA A 134 -15.20 8.48 1.14
C ALA A 134 -15.36 6.97 1.36
N TYR A 135 -14.22 6.27 1.34
CA TYR A 135 -14.13 4.81 1.50
C TYR A 135 -12.98 4.50 2.47
N LYS A 136 -13.30 3.91 3.61
CA LYS A 136 -12.32 3.53 4.63
C LYS A 136 -11.95 2.06 4.49
N ASP A 137 -10.69 1.79 4.16
CA ASP A 137 -10.09 0.46 4.06
C ASP A 137 -9.05 0.29 5.19
N GLY A 138 -9.47 -0.36 6.28
CA GLY A 138 -8.66 -0.44 7.50
C GLY A 138 -8.37 0.94 8.10
N CYS A 139 -7.10 1.36 8.05
CA CYS A 139 -6.65 2.68 8.52
C CYS A 139 -6.53 3.73 7.39
N GLN A 140 -6.76 3.35 6.13
CA GLN A 140 -6.68 4.25 4.98
C GLN A 140 -8.07 4.76 4.59
N GLU A 141 -8.13 6.01 4.11
CA GLU A 141 -9.41 6.65 3.73
C GLU A 141 -9.31 7.24 2.31
N HIS A 142 -9.87 6.54 1.33
CA HIS A 142 -9.84 6.96 -0.07
C HIS A 142 -11.02 7.88 -0.40
N LEU A 143 -10.89 8.68 -1.45
CA LEU A 143 -11.95 9.60 -1.90
C LEU A 143 -12.28 9.37 -3.37
N ALA A 144 -13.55 9.14 -3.69
CA ALA A 144 -14.07 9.27 -5.03
C ALA A 144 -14.56 10.71 -5.23
N ILE A 145 -14.10 11.36 -6.30
CA ILE A 145 -14.49 12.71 -6.71
C ILE A 145 -15.16 12.60 -8.08
N MET A 146 -16.46 12.82 -8.13
CA MET A 146 -17.32 12.59 -9.28
C MET A 146 -17.83 13.92 -9.82
N SER A 147 -17.88 14.06 -11.14
CA SER A 147 -18.61 15.16 -11.78
C SER A 147 -20.10 15.07 -11.43
N LYS A 148 -20.81 16.21 -11.44
CA LYS A 148 -22.25 16.23 -11.10
C LYS A 148 -23.12 15.37 -12.01
N ASN A 149 -22.75 15.26 -13.27
CA ASN A 149 -23.42 14.43 -14.27
C ASN A 149 -22.87 12.98 -14.32
N PHE A 150 -22.01 12.57 -13.39
CA PHE A 150 -21.31 11.28 -13.45
C PHE A 150 -22.24 10.08 -13.68
N LYS A 151 -23.42 10.08 -13.03
CA LYS A 151 -24.40 8.99 -13.14
C LYS A 151 -25.06 8.88 -14.52
N ASP A 152 -25.03 9.95 -15.30
CA ASP A 152 -25.67 10.03 -16.62
C ASP A 152 -24.71 9.66 -17.75
N ILE A 153 -23.44 9.33 -17.43
CA ILE A 153 -22.40 9.07 -18.41
C ILE A 153 -22.13 7.57 -18.50
N GLU A 154 -22.38 7.00 -19.68
CA GLU A 154 -22.14 5.59 -19.93
C GLU A 154 -20.65 5.22 -19.90
N THR A 155 -19.79 6.09 -20.44
CA THR A 155 -18.34 5.88 -20.51
C THR A 155 -17.58 7.08 -19.93
N PRO A 156 -17.49 7.20 -18.59
CA PRO A 156 -16.86 8.34 -17.95
C PRO A 156 -15.34 8.33 -18.08
N LEU A 157 -14.75 9.52 -18.00
CA LEU A 157 -13.32 9.66 -17.75
C LEU A 157 -13.00 9.17 -16.34
N VAL A 158 -11.97 8.34 -16.18
CA VAL A 158 -11.55 7.84 -14.87
C VAL A 158 -10.07 8.07 -14.67
N ARG A 159 -9.72 8.66 -13.52
CA ARG A 159 -8.35 8.82 -13.06
C ARG A 159 -8.16 8.12 -11.72
N ILE A 160 -7.28 7.13 -11.68
CA ILE A 160 -6.79 6.58 -10.41
C ILE A 160 -5.56 7.41 -10.01
N HIS A 161 -5.68 8.29 -9.04
CA HIS A 161 -4.59 9.14 -8.56
C HIS A 161 -3.99 8.56 -7.28
N SER A 162 -2.68 8.34 -7.25
CA SER A 162 -1.99 7.92 -6.03
C SER A 162 -1.61 9.17 -5.24
N GLU A 163 -2.00 9.24 -3.97
CA GLU A 163 -1.70 10.36 -3.06
C GLU A 163 -0.21 10.73 -3.09
N CYS A 164 0.03 12.04 -3.11
CA CYS A 164 1.35 12.63 -3.05
C CYS A 164 1.25 13.97 -2.33
N LEU A 165 1.32 13.98 -1.00
CA LEU A 165 1.17 15.19 -0.17
C LEU A 165 2.05 16.34 -0.64
N THR A 166 3.33 16.06 -0.87
CA THR A 166 4.31 17.05 -1.32
C THR A 166 3.93 17.68 -2.66
N GLY A 167 3.36 16.92 -3.59
CA GLY A 167 2.89 17.45 -4.87
C GLY A 167 1.52 18.09 -4.73
N ASP A 168 0.53 17.28 -4.37
CA ASP A 168 -0.89 17.60 -4.41
C ASP A 168 -1.26 18.79 -3.50
N THR A 169 -0.61 18.92 -2.33
CA THR A 169 -0.92 19.96 -1.34
C THR A 169 0.15 21.05 -1.27
N ILE A 170 1.43 20.68 -1.27
CA ILE A 170 2.55 21.64 -1.03
C ILE A 170 3.07 22.27 -2.34
N GLY A 171 2.72 21.72 -3.50
CA GLY A 171 3.14 22.27 -4.80
C GLY A 171 4.60 21.96 -5.16
N SER A 172 5.13 20.81 -4.71
CA SER A 172 6.49 20.37 -5.05
C SER A 172 6.72 20.28 -6.55
N LEU A 173 7.86 20.81 -7.00
CA LEU A 173 8.33 20.73 -8.38
C LEU A 173 9.11 19.44 -8.68
N LYS A 174 9.48 18.66 -7.65
CA LYS A 174 10.23 17.39 -7.80
C LYS A 174 9.39 16.27 -8.44
N CYS A 175 8.07 16.43 -8.53
CA CYS A 175 7.18 15.49 -9.19
C CYS A 175 6.12 16.22 -10.02
N ASP A 176 5.37 15.46 -10.81
CA ASP A 176 4.28 15.95 -11.65
C ASP A 176 2.88 15.64 -11.10
N CYS A 177 2.79 15.14 -9.86
CA CYS A 177 1.55 14.65 -9.27
C CYS A 177 0.46 15.74 -9.19
N ASN A 178 0.82 16.95 -8.77
CA ASN A 178 -0.12 18.08 -8.67
C ASN A 178 -0.74 18.41 -10.03
N ASN A 179 0.11 18.55 -11.05
CA ASN A 179 -0.32 18.87 -12.40
C ASN A 179 -1.21 17.77 -12.98
N GLN A 180 -0.90 16.49 -12.71
CA GLN A 180 -1.74 15.37 -13.16
C GLN A 180 -3.09 15.33 -12.45
N LEU A 181 -3.15 15.67 -11.15
CA LEU A 181 -4.41 15.76 -10.40
C LEU A 181 -5.25 16.93 -10.92
N GLY A 182 -4.65 18.12 -11.09
CA GLY A 182 -5.32 19.30 -11.63
C GLY A 182 -5.88 19.04 -13.02
N LEU A 183 -5.07 18.49 -13.93
CA LEU A 183 -5.52 18.09 -15.28
C LEU A 183 -6.73 17.15 -15.22
N ALA A 184 -6.68 16.13 -14.37
CA ALA A 184 -7.78 15.18 -14.25
C ALA A 184 -9.07 15.84 -13.72
N LEU A 185 -8.96 16.70 -12.71
CA LEU A 185 -10.11 17.45 -12.16
C LEU A 185 -10.72 18.41 -13.19
N GLU A 186 -9.89 19.09 -13.98
CA GLU A 186 -10.36 19.95 -15.08
C GLU A 186 -11.09 19.15 -16.17
N LEU A 187 -10.53 18.02 -16.58
CA LEU A 187 -11.12 17.15 -17.60
C LEU A 187 -12.47 16.60 -17.12
N ILE A 188 -12.53 16.01 -15.92
CA ILE A 188 -13.77 15.46 -15.40
C ILE A 188 -14.81 16.55 -15.11
N SER A 189 -14.41 17.79 -14.82
CA SER A 189 -15.38 18.87 -14.67
C SER A 189 -16.03 19.27 -15.99
N LYS A 190 -15.32 19.14 -17.12
CA LYS A 190 -15.80 19.56 -18.45
C LYS A 190 -16.54 18.44 -19.17
N GLU A 191 -15.96 17.25 -19.18
CA GLU A 191 -16.44 16.10 -19.95
C GLU A 191 -17.21 15.09 -19.07
N GLY A 192 -17.07 15.22 -17.75
CA GLY A 192 -17.66 14.32 -16.78
C GLY A 192 -16.79 13.10 -16.48
N GLY A 193 -16.82 12.64 -15.23
CA GLY A 193 -16.01 11.49 -14.81
C GLY A 193 -15.75 11.38 -13.32
N LEU A 194 -14.71 10.62 -13.01
CA LEU A 194 -14.32 10.20 -11.67
C LEU A 194 -12.80 10.34 -11.48
N VAL A 195 -12.39 10.98 -10.39
CA VAL A 195 -11.04 10.84 -9.82
C VAL A 195 -11.13 10.00 -8.55
N ILE A 196 -10.40 8.90 -8.50
CA ILE A 196 -10.18 8.12 -7.28
C ILE A 196 -8.87 8.60 -6.65
N TYR A 197 -8.97 9.34 -5.56
CA TYR A 197 -7.84 9.74 -4.73
C TYR A 197 -7.45 8.59 -3.80
N HIS A 198 -6.50 7.79 -4.26
CA HIS A 198 -6.03 6.59 -3.59
C HIS A 198 -4.89 6.93 -2.62
N ARG A 199 -5.23 7.03 -1.34
CA ARG A 199 -4.31 7.26 -0.21
C ARG A 199 -3.32 6.11 0.01
N GLN A 200 -2.26 6.13 -0.80
CA GLN A 200 -1.08 5.26 -0.70
C GLN A 200 0.17 6.07 -1.05
N GLU A 201 0.51 7.01 -0.17
CA GLU A 201 1.69 7.85 -0.29
C GLU A 201 2.98 7.03 -0.53
N GLY A 202 3.85 7.56 -1.39
CA GLY A 202 5.16 6.96 -1.66
C GLY A 202 5.12 5.58 -2.33
N ARG A 203 4.02 5.18 -2.98
CA ARG A 203 3.79 3.78 -3.43
C ARG A 203 3.63 2.81 -2.26
N ASN A 204 2.93 3.26 -1.23
CA ASN A 204 2.62 2.51 -0.01
C ASN A 204 3.79 2.34 0.99
N ILE A 205 4.92 3.03 0.78
CA ILE A 205 6.00 3.11 1.78
C ILE A 205 5.75 4.22 2.81
N GLY A 206 4.77 5.10 2.56
CA GLY A 206 4.42 6.23 3.44
C GLY A 206 5.29 7.47 3.24
N LEU A 207 4.85 8.58 3.84
CA LEU A 207 5.47 9.89 3.69
C LEU A 207 6.90 9.93 4.26
N VAL A 208 7.12 9.38 5.46
CA VAL A 208 8.42 9.40 6.13
C VAL A 208 9.50 8.78 5.24
N ASN A 209 9.23 7.59 4.71
CA ASN A 209 10.18 6.88 3.85
C ASN A 209 10.38 7.57 2.50
N LYS A 210 9.36 8.23 1.95
CA LYS A 210 9.50 9.08 0.77
C LYS A 210 10.44 10.27 1.04
N ILE A 211 10.34 10.93 2.19
CA ILE A 211 11.25 12.02 2.54
C ILE A 211 12.67 11.49 2.76
N ASN A 212 12.84 10.32 3.38
CA ASN A 212 14.15 9.67 3.49
C ASN A 212 14.73 9.34 2.10
N ALA A 213 13.90 8.90 1.15
CA ALA A 213 14.33 8.67 -0.23
C ALA A 213 14.75 9.97 -0.92
N TYR A 214 14.05 11.09 -0.66
CA TYR A 214 14.48 12.40 -1.15
C TYR A 214 15.81 12.85 -0.55
N ASN A 215 16.02 12.64 0.75
CA ASN A 215 17.30 12.94 1.38
C ASN A 215 18.46 12.16 0.74
N LEU A 216 18.24 10.87 0.42
CA LEU A 216 19.22 10.08 -0.33
C LEU A 216 19.43 10.60 -1.76
N GLN A 217 18.37 11.01 -2.45
CA GLN A 217 18.50 11.60 -3.78
C GLN A 217 19.27 12.93 -3.77
N ASP A 218 19.05 13.76 -2.75
CA ASP A 218 19.78 15.01 -2.55
C ASP A 218 21.27 14.77 -2.26
N GLN A 219 21.63 13.56 -1.82
CA GLN A 219 23.02 13.08 -1.68
C GLN A 219 23.57 12.42 -2.96
N GLY A 220 22.80 12.42 -4.06
CA GLY A 220 23.24 11.94 -5.37
C GLY A 220 22.81 10.51 -5.73
N PHE A 221 22.04 9.81 -4.89
CA PHE A 221 21.51 8.49 -5.24
C PHE A 221 20.38 8.60 -6.28
N ASN A 222 20.31 7.68 -7.24
CA ASN A 222 19.16 7.61 -8.13
C ASN A 222 17.92 7.06 -7.37
N THR A 223 16.74 7.18 -7.99
CA THR A 223 15.46 6.80 -7.34
C THR A 223 15.39 5.31 -6.99
N ILE A 224 16.05 4.44 -7.75
CA ILE A 224 16.03 2.99 -7.52
C ILE A 224 16.94 2.65 -6.34
N ASP A 225 18.16 3.17 -6.35
CA ASP A 225 19.15 2.93 -5.29
C ASP A 225 18.67 3.47 -3.94
N ALA A 226 18.02 4.64 -3.94
CA ALA A 226 17.43 5.20 -2.73
C ALA A 226 16.37 4.26 -2.12
N ASN A 227 15.51 3.64 -2.93
CA ASN A 227 14.48 2.71 -2.43
C ASN A 227 15.09 1.38 -1.97
N LEU A 228 16.07 0.85 -2.71
CA LEU A 228 16.78 -0.37 -2.33
C LEU A 228 17.51 -0.20 -1.00
N LYS A 229 18.15 0.96 -0.79
CA LYS A 229 18.85 1.30 0.46
C LYS A 229 17.90 1.42 1.65
N LEU A 230 16.65 1.81 1.40
CA LEU A 230 15.58 1.85 2.41
C LEU A 230 14.87 0.50 2.59
N GLY A 231 15.22 -0.53 1.81
CA GLY A 231 14.66 -1.88 1.95
C GLY A 231 13.29 -2.08 1.29
N PHE A 232 12.83 -1.14 0.46
CA PHE A 232 11.53 -1.21 -0.20
C PHE A 232 11.63 -1.75 -1.63
N LYS A 233 10.60 -2.46 -2.09
CA LYS A 233 10.45 -2.76 -3.52
C LYS A 233 10.12 -1.48 -4.30
N ALA A 234 10.26 -1.55 -5.62
CA ALA A 234 9.91 -0.44 -6.51
C ALA A 234 8.42 -0.03 -6.45
N ASP A 235 7.51 -0.92 -6.05
CA ASP A 235 6.06 -0.64 -5.99
C ASP A 235 5.34 -1.64 -5.05
N GLU A 236 4.74 -1.15 -3.95
CA GLU A 236 4.05 -1.96 -2.91
C GLU A 236 2.55 -1.60 -2.81
N ARG A 237 1.99 -1.02 -3.89
CA ARG A 237 0.59 -0.58 -3.92
C ARG A 237 -0.38 -1.75 -3.97
N ASP A 238 -1.39 -1.70 -3.10
CA ASP A 238 -2.55 -2.59 -3.14
C ASP A 238 -3.74 -1.83 -3.74
N TYR A 239 -4.26 -2.30 -4.86
CA TYR A 239 -5.36 -1.64 -5.56
C TYR A 239 -6.75 -2.20 -5.18
N GLY A 240 -6.85 -3.08 -4.17
CA GLY A 240 -8.11 -3.69 -3.76
C GLY A 240 -9.22 -2.68 -3.44
N ALA A 241 -8.88 -1.55 -2.79
CA ALA A 241 -9.85 -0.49 -2.51
C ALA A 241 -10.33 0.21 -3.80
N VAL A 242 -9.45 0.39 -4.78
CA VAL A 242 -9.82 0.95 -6.09
C VAL A 242 -10.80 0.03 -6.81
N GLY A 243 -10.54 -1.28 -6.80
CA GLY A 243 -11.45 -2.27 -7.39
C GLY A 243 -12.84 -2.23 -6.73
N PHE A 244 -12.89 -2.11 -5.40
CA PHE A 244 -14.14 -1.95 -4.65
C PHE A 244 -14.89 -0.66 -5.04
N ILE A 245 -14.20 0.48 -5.12
CA ILE A 245 -14.80 1.76 -5.53
C ILE A 245 -15.39 1.68 -6.93
N LEU A 246 -14.67 1.09 -7.89
CA LEU A 246 -15.17 0.93 -9.26
C LEU A 246 -16.46 0.07 -9.31
N LYS A 247 -16.50 -1.01 -8.52
CA LYS A 247 -17.68 -1.89 -8.39
C LYS A 247 -18.85 -1.19 -7.71
N ASP A 248 -18.60 -0.48 -6.61
CA ASP A 248 -19.62 0.27 -5.86
C ASP A 248 -20.27 1.37 -6.71
N LEU A 249 -19.49 2.06 -7.54
CA LEU A 249 -19.98 3.07 -8.48
C LEU A 249 -20.56 2.47 -9.77
N ASN A 250 -20.65 1.13 -9.86
CA ASN A 250 -21.26 0.38 -10.95
C ASN A 250 -20.69 0.71 -12.34
N LEU A 251 -19.37 0.92 -12.42
CA LEU A 251 -18.69 1.20 -13.68
C LEU A 251 -18.46 -0.08 -14.49
N LYS A 252 -18.79 -0.02 -15.78
CA LYS A 252 -18.58 -1.13 -16.73
C LYS A 252 -17.58 -0.80 -17.82
N LYS A 253 -17.63 0.44 -18.32
CA LYS A 253 -16.80 0.93 -19.43
C LYS A 253 -16.27 2.32 -19.09
N ILE A 254 -14.99 2.59 -19.36
CA ILE A 254 -14.33 3.86 -18.97
C ILE A 254 -13.33 4.36 -20.01
N LYS A 255 -13.06 5.67 -19.99
CA LYS A 255 -11.88 6.28 -20.63
C LYS A 255 -10.81 6.53 -19.56
N LEU A 256 -9.71 5.80 -19.59
CA LEU A 256 -8.73 5.79 -18.48
C LEU A 256 -7.64 6.85 -18.67
N ILE A 257 -7.55 7.80 -17.74
CA ILE A 257 -6.53 8.86 -17.71
C ILE A 257 -5.23 8.33 -17.06
N THR A 258 -4.33 7.74 -17.86
CA THR A 258 -3.08 7.14 -17.35
C THR A 258 -1.94 7.08 -18.38
N ASN A 259 -0.71 7.20 -17.88
CA ASN A 259 0.52 6.86 -18.61
C ASN A 259 1.16 5.57 -18.08
N ASN A 260 0.63 5.00 -17.00
CA ASN A 260 1.18 3.80 -16.36
C ASN A 260 0.46 2.54 -16.88
N PRO A 261 1.17 1.62 -17.58
CA PRO A 261 0.58 0.39 -18.09
C PRO A 261 0.04 -0.52 -16.98
N LYS A 262 0.68 -0.58 -15.80
CA LYS A 262 0.21 -1.41 -14.68
C LYS A 262 -1.20 -1.04 -14.20
N LYS A 263 -1.59 0.23 -14.33
CA LYS A 263 -2.97 0.67 -14.00
C LYS A 263 -3.98 0.19 -15.04
N ILE A 264 -3.57 0.08 -16.29
CA ILE A 264 -4.41 -0.47 -17.38
C ILE A 264 -4.68 -1.94 -17.08
N ASP A 265 -3.62 -2.70 -16.78
CA ASP A 265 -3.73 -4.14 -16.48
C ASP A 265 -4.60 -4.38 -15.24
N PHE A 266 -4.43 -3.58 -14.19
CA PHE A 266 -5.26 -3.65 -12.99
C PHE A 266 -6.75 -3.40 -13.28
N VAL A 267 -7.08 -2.34 -14.04
CA VAL A 267 -8.48 -2.03 -14.39
C VAL A 267 -9.08 -3.17 -15.21
N LYS A 268 -8.34 -3.72 -16.18
CA LYS A 268 -8.77 -4.89 -16.95
C LYS A 268 -9.02 -6.11 -16.06
N SER A 269 -8.16 -6.35 -15.07
CA SER A 269 -8.36 -7.46 -14.12
C SER A 269 -9.59 -7.29 -13.22
N CYS A 270 -10.10 -6.07 -13.07
CA CYS A 270 -11.36 -5.80 -12.37
C CYS A 270 -12.60 -6.11 -13.24
N GLY A 271 -12.41 -6.51 -14.51
CA GLY A 271 -13.49 -6.80 -15.45
C GLY A 271 -14.11 -5.55 -16.10
N LEU A 272 -13.45 -4.39 -16.02
CA LEU A 272 -13.90 -3.16 -16.70
C LEU A 272 -13.37 -3.10 -18.14
N GLU A 273 -14.22 -2.67 -19.06
CA GLU A 273 -13.83 -2.33 -20.42
C GLU A 273 -13.16 -0.95 -20.46
N ILE A 274 -12.00 -0.87 -21.09
CA ILE A 274 -11.30 0.40 -21.33
C ILE A 274 -11.57 0.78 -22.79
N ASP A 275 -12.45 1.76 -22.99
CA ASP A 275 -12.81 2.30 -24.30
C ASP A 275 -11.60 2.94 -24.99
N SER A 276 -10.91 3.81 -24.24
CA SER A 276 -9.75 4.54 -24.72
C SER A 276 -8.85 4.96 -23.57
N ARG A 277 -7.57 5.14 -23.88
CA ARG A 277 -6.58 5.72 -22.95
C ARG A 277 -6.45 7.21 -23.23
N VAL A 278 -6.57 8.02 -22.20
CA VAL A 278 -6.30 9.46 -22.25
C VAL A 278 -4.94 9.73 -21.61
N PRO A 279 -3.94 10.25 -22.34
CA PRO A 279 -2.63 10.57 -21.78
C PRO A 279 -2.73 11.65 -20.69
N ALA A 280 -2.03 11.46 -19.57
CA ALA A 280 -1.91 12.45 -18.51
C ALA A 280 -0.63 13.27 -18.70
N LEU A 281 -0.54 14.03 -19.79
CA LEU A 281 0.65 14.80 -20.13
C LEU A 281 0.68 16.12 -19.37
N THR A 282 1.80 16.43 -18.74
CA THR A 282 2.02 17.68 -18.01
C THR A 282 3.33 18.30 -18.43
N LYS A 283 3.46 19.62 -18.28
CA LYS A 283 4.69 20.33 -18.65
C LYS A 283 5.85 19.87 -17.76
N THR A 284 6.96 19.52 -18.40
CA THR A 284 8.22 19.19 -17.71
C THR A 284 8.87 20.45 -17.15
N ASN A 285 9.69 20.29 -16.11
CA ASN A 285 10.51 21.36 -15.56
C ASN A 285 11.86 20.78 -15.10
N LYS A 286 12.84 21.67 -14.90
CA LYS A 286 14.22 21.28 -14.54
C LYS A 286 14.37 20.37 -13.32
N TYR A 287 13.38 20.34 -12.41
CA TYR A 287 13.41 19.51 -11.20
C TYR A 287 12.80 18.12 -11.39
N ASN A 288 11.97 17.90 -12.41
CA ASN A 288 11.27 16.62 -12.62
C ASN A 288 11.70 15.85 -13.88
N GLU A 289 12.61 16.39 -14.69
CA GLU A 289 13.14 15.73 -15.90
C GLU A 289 13.68 14.32 -15.60
N ASN A 290 14.62 14.19 -14.66
CA ASN A 290 15.20 12.89 -14.28
C ASN A 290 14.15 11.91 -13.72
N TYR A 291 13.16 12.43 -13.00
CA TYR A 291 12.07 11.64 -12.44
C TYR A 291 11.15 11.08 -13.53
N LEU A 292 10.83 11.89 -14.54
CA LEU A 292 10.02 11.47 -15.70
C LEU A 292 10.80 10.51 -16.60
N GLN A 293 12.11 10.74 -16.79
CA GLN A 293 12.98 9.83 -17.52
C GLN A 293 13.02 8.44 -16.86
N THR A 294 13.22 8.41 -15.53
CA THR A 294 13.18 7.16 -14.75
C THR A 294 11.84 6.42 -14.93
N LYS A 295 10.72 7.13 -14.93
CA LYS A 295 9.39 6.53 -15.17
C LYS A 295 9.28 5.90 -16.56
N LYS A 296 9.83 6.57 -17.58
CA LYS A 296 9.80 6.09 -18.96
C LYS A 296 10.69 4.87 -19.14
N GLU A 297 11.96 4.98 -18.75
CA GLU A 297 13.00 3.96 -19.01
C GLU A 297 12.88 2.74 -18.10
N HIS A 298 12.62 2.95 -16.80
CA HIS A 298 12.66 1.86 -15.82
C HIS A 298 11.29 1.34 -15.39
N LEU A 299 10.22 2.13 -15.58
CA LEU A 299 8.86 1.73 -15.17
C LEU A 299 7.90 1.56 -16.36
N GLY A 300 8.40 1.74 -17.59
CA GLY A 300 7.62 1.55 -18.83
C GLY A 300 6.46 2.52 -19.01
N HIS A 301 6.51 3.70 -18.38
CA HIS A 301 5.45 4.69 -18.56
C HIS A 301 5.44 5.25 -19.99
N MET A 302 4.25 5.41 -20.57
CA MET A 302 4.00 5.98 -21.89
C MET A 302 4.02 7.51 -21.82
N LEU A 303 5.22 8.09 -21.69
CA LEU A 303 5.50 9.53 -21.59
C LEU A 303 6.14 10.09 -22.87
#